data_AF-A0A1E1XNW3-F1
#
_entry.id   AF-A0A1E1XNW3-F1
#
_cell.length_a   1.000
_cell.length_b   1.000
_cell.length_c   1.000
_cell.angle_alpha   90.00
_cell.angle_beta   90.00
_cell.angle_gamma   90.00
#
_symmetry.space_group_name_H-M   'P 1'
#
loop_
_entity.id
_entity.type
_entity.pdbx_description
1 polymer ?
#
loop_
_entity_poly.entity_id
_entity_poly.type
_entity_poly.pdbx_seq_one_letter_code
_entity_poly.pdbx_strand_id
1 'polypeptide(L)'
;LDFGATLTAFGCSRTTPLEQPIPMAYCCVPLCRSDGKKKEPGVSFHEIPAEASLREQWMKKIRRDDWVPNCTSNYSKVCSKHFTDSDFLEGKRRRLKKGIVPSVFADYPPYMQPRTLKERNSETIRKRSALESQHSQDEPTKKRKR
;
A
#
# COMPACT_ATOMS: atom_id res chain seq x y z
N LEU A 1 29.70 20.33 27.87
CA LEU A 1 30.34 19.78 26.66
C LEU A 1 29.61 18.50 26.34
N ASP A 2 28.81 18.58 25.30
CA ASP A 2 27.85 17.57 24.84
C ASP A 2 28.60 16.43 24.13
N PHE A 3 28.37 15.18 24.53
CA PHE A 3 28.88 14.02 23.80
C PHE A 3 27.76 12.98 23.63
N GLY A 4 26.91 13.24 22.64
CA GLY A 4 26.69 12.32 21.51
C GLY A 4 26.24 10.91 21.88
N ALA A 5 24.93 10.72 21.99
CA ALA A 5 24.30 9.40 21.94
C ALA A 5 24.52 8.74 20.58
N THR A 6 25.35 7.71 20.53
CA THR A 6 25.50 6.86 19.34
C THR A 6 24.30 5.91 19.26
N LEU A 7 23.42 6.16 18.29
CA LEU A 7 22.39 5.24 17.85
C LEU A 7 23.06 3.99 17.26
N THR A 8 23.14 2.92 18.06
CA THR A 8 23.42 1.59 17.54
C THR A 8 22.21 1.15 16.73
N ALA A 9 22.38 1.11 15.41
CA ALA A 9 21.45 0.48 14.49
C ALA A 9 21.36 -1.01 14.85
N PHE A 10 20.25 -1.43 15.46
CA PHE A 10 19.91 -2.84 15.61
C PHE A 10 19.61 -3.40 14.22
N GLY A 11 20.66 -3.86 13.55
CA GLY A 11 20.56 -4.69 12.36
C GLY A 11 19.71 -5.91 12.69
N CYS A 12 18.66 -6.13 11.90
CA CYS A 12 17.85 -7.34 11.97
C CYS A 12 18.64 -8.50 11.34
N SER A 13 19.65 -8.98 12.08
CA SER A 13 20.45 -10.14 11.71
C SER A 13 19.57 -11.38 11.85
N ARG A 14 19.19 -11.96 10.70
CA ARG A 14 18.54 -13.28 10.62
C ARG A 14 19.52 -14.36 11.08
N THR A 15 19.55 -14.63 12.37
CA THR A 15 20.14 -15.85 12.92
C THR A 15 19.06 -16.93 12.95
N THR A 16 19.14 -17.88 12.01
CA THR A 16 18.50 -19.19 12.16
C THR A 16 19.50 -20.12 12.84
N PRO A 17 19.13 -20.73 13.98
CA PRO A 17 19.28 -22.17 14.03
C PRO A 17 18.11 -22.88 14.73
N LEU A 18 17.87 -24.12 14.26
CA LEU A 18 17.16 -25.23 14.92
C LEU A 18 15.68 -25.01 15.27
N GLU A 19 14.83 -25.57 14.39
CA GLU A 19 13.58 -26.27 14.74
C GLU A 19 12.65 -25.59 15.77
N GLN A 20 12.35 -24.30 15.58
CA GLN A 20 11.30 -23.62 16.34
C GLN A 20 9.99 -23.56 15.54
N PRO A 21 8.83 -23.80 16.18
CA PRO A 21 7.54 -23.78 15.51
C PRO A 21 7.38 -22.46 14.75
N ILE A 22 6.99 -22.55 13.47
CA ILE A 22 6.81 -21.39 12.59
C ILE A 22 6.05 -20.31 13.39
N PRO A 23 6.61 -19.11 13.60
CA PRO A 23 5.90 -18.08 14.34
C PRO A 23 4.57 -17.83 13.66
N MET A 24 3.49 -18.15 14.37
CA MET A 24 2.12 -18.16 13.86
C MET A 24 1.74 -16.76 13.43
N ALA A 25 1.71 -16.53 12.11
CA ALA A 25 1.54 -15.21 11.54
C ALA A 25 0.06 -14.86 11.34
N TYR A 26 -0.33 -13.64 11.66
CA TYR A 26 -1.63 -13.08 11.28
C TYR A 26 -1.41 -11.98 10.24
N CYS A 27 -2.33 -11.87 9.28
CA CYS A 27 -2.27 -10.78 8.33
C CYS A 27 -2.48 -9.44 9.05
N CYS A 28 -1.59 -8.48 8.84
CA CYS A 28 -1.67 -7.16 9.48
C CYS A 28 -2.68 -6.22 8.80
N VAL A 29 -3.17 -6.60 7.62
CA VAL A 29 -4.15 -5.83 6.85
C VAL A 29 -5.50 -5.84 7.59
N PRO A 30 -6.08 -4.67 7.89
CA PRO A 30 -7.41 -4.56 8.47
C PRO A 30 -8.44 -5.47 7.80
N LEU A 31 -9.35 -6.04 8.59
CA LEU A 31 -10.45 -6.91 8.12
C LEU A 31 -10.02 -8.23 7.46
N CYS A 32 -8.75 -8.43 7.12
CA CYS A 32 -8.24 -9.70 6.63
C CYS A 32 -8.12 -10.71 7.77
N ARG A 33 -8.73 -11.88 7.60
CA ARG A 33 -8.78 -12.96 8.62
C ARG A 33 -7.79 -14.10 8.35
N SER A 34 -6.84 -13.88 7.44
CA SER A 34 -5.85 -14.90 7.07
C SER A 34 -4.91 -15.18 8.23
N ASP A 35 -4.84 -16.45 8.61
CA ASP A 35 -4.12 -16.95 9.77
C ASP A 35 -3.16 -18.08 9.36
N GLY A 36 -1.87 -17.91 9.65
CA GLY A 36 -0.83 -18.88 9.38
C GLY A 36 -1.03 -20.23 10.08
N LYS A 37 -1.81 -20.27 11.18
CA LYS A 37 -2.22 -21.51 11.85
C LYS A 37 -3.08 -22.40 10.96
N LYS A 38 -3.98 -21.79 10.20
CA LYS A 38 -4.98 -22.52 9.39
C LYS A 38 -4.37 -23.18 8.15
N LYS A 39 -3.12 -22.82 7.81
CA LYS A 39 -2.39 -23.32 6.63
C LYS A 39 -3.27 -23.37 5.37
N GLU A 40 -3.97 -22.26 5.10
CA GLU A 40 -4.79 -22.13 3.90
C GLU A 40 -3.93 -22.40 2.65
N PRO A 41 -4.34 -23.32 1.75
CA PRO A 41 -3.54 -23.69 0.60
C PRO A 41 -3.31 -22.48 -0.31
N GLY A 42 -2.06 -22.29 -0.74
CA GLY A 42 -1.66 -21.17 -1.60
C GLY A 42 -1.49 -19.82 -0.90
N VAL A 43 -1.73 -19.72 0.41
CA VAL A 43 -1.53 -18.48 1.18
C VAL A 43 -0.13 -18.44 1.79
N SER A 44 0.68 -17.46 1.38
CA SER A 44 2.00 -17.19 1.97
C SER A 44 1.99 -15.87 2.73
N PHE A 45 2.87 -15.72 3.72
CA PHE A 45 3.00 -14.51 4.53
C PHE A 45 4.33 -13.82 4.24
N HIS A 46 4.27 -12.50 4.04
CA HIS A 46 5.40 -11.67 3.62
C HIS A 46 5.71 -10.61 4.67
N GLU A 47 6.99 -10.50 5.03
CA GLU A 47 7.49 -9.47 5.93
C GLU A 47 7.40 -8.09 5.28
N ILE A 48 7.11 -7.10 6.11
CA ILE A 48 7.16 -5.70 5.68
C ILE A 48 8.62 -5.32 5.38
N PRO A 49 8.89 -4.64 4.25
CA PRO A 49 10.25 -4.32 3.84
C PRO A 49 11.08 -3.54 4.88
N ALA A 50 12.39 -3.77 4.84
CA ALA A 50 13.36 -3.05 5.65
C ALA A 50 13.56 -1.59 5.18
N GLU A 51 13.45 -1.39 3.87
CA GLU A 51 13.62 -0.11 3.18
C GLU A 51 12.57 0.90 3.61
N ALA A 52 12.98 2.07 4.13
CA ALA A 52 12.07 3.05 4.72
C ALA A 52 11.01 3.54 3.71
N SER A 53 11.44 3.93 2.51
CA SER A 53 10.56 4.42 1.45
C SER A 53 9.50 3.39 1.04
N LEU A 54 9.88 2.11 0.93
CA LEU A 54 8.95 1.05 0.55
C LEU A 54 8.03 0.67 1.72
N ARG A 55 8.56 0.65 2.95
CA ARG A 55 7.78 0.44 4.17
C ARG A 55 6.69 1.50 4.32
N GLU A 56 7.01 2.76 4.11
CA GLU A 56 6.04 3.85 4.13
C GLU A 56 4.93 3.66 3.10
N GLN A 57 5.27 3.21 1.89
CA GLN A 57 4.26 2.91 0.88
C GLN A 57 3.35 1.75 1.31
N TRP A 58 3.89 0.71 1.93
CA TRP A 58 3.09 -0.38 2.49
C TRP A 58 2.15 0.13 3.58
N MET A 59 2.64 0.93 4.53
CA MET A 59 1.82 1.50 5.60
C MET A 59 0.69 2.38 5.03
N LYS A 60 0.98 3.23 4.04
CA LYS A 60 0.00 4.06 3.34
C LYS A 60 -1.08 3.22 2.64
N LYS A 61 -0.71 2.09 2.03
CA LYS A 61 -1.65 1.19 1.34
C LYS A 61 -2.51 0.39 2.30
N ILE A 62 -1.94 -0.04 3.43
CA ILE A 62 -2.65 -0.80 4.46
C ILE A 62 -3.65 0.09 5.22
N ARG A 63 -3.46 1.43 5.24
CA ARG A 63 -4.40 2.39 5.85
C ARG A 63 -4.72 2.06 7.30
N ARG A 64 -3.68 1.73 8.06
CA ARG A 64 -3.78 1.51 9.50
C ARG A 64 -3.18 2.70 10.20
N ASP A 65 -4.03 3.50 10.84
CA ASP A 65 -3.61 4.70 11.56
C ASP A 65 -2.75 4.31 12.79
N ASP A 66 -1.76 5.15 13.10
CA ASP A 66 -0.90 5.08 14.30
C ASP A 66 -0.22 3.72 14.57
N TRP A 67 0.12 2.98 13.50
CA TRP A 67 0.75 1.67 13.62
C TRP A 67 2.16 1.61 13.03
N VAL A 68 3.11 1.13 13.84
CA VAL A 68 4.49 0.87 13.42
C VAL A 68 4.72 -0.65 13.35
N PRO A 69 5.08 -1.20 12.17
CA PRO A 69 5.35 -2.62 12.04
C PRO A 69 6.63 -3.01 12.79
N ASN A 70 6.52 -3.97 13.69
CA ASN A 70 7.67 -4.58 14.37
C ASN A 70 8.08 -5.86 13.61
N CYS A 71 9.31 -5.95 13.12
CA CYS A 71 9.82 -7.11 12.36
C CYS A 71 9.83 -8.44 13.14
N THR A 72 9.81 -8.38 14.48
CA THR A 72 9.74 -9.55 15.37
C THR A 72 8.29 -9.95 15.69
N SER A 73 7.30 -9.11 15.36
CA SER A 73 5.91 -9.38 15.68
C SER A 73 5.24 -10.30 14.65
N ASN A 74 4.49 -11.28 15.17
CA ASN A 74 3.60 -12.16 14.41
C ASN A 74 2.50 -11.40 13.65
N TYR A 75 2.24 -10.14 14.00
CA TYR A 75 1.21 -9.28 13.43
C TYR A 75 1.76 -8.24 12.44
N SER A 76 3.00 -8.39 11.98
CA SER A 76 3.64 -7.47 11.02
C SER A 76 3.86 -8.10 9.64
N LYS A 77 3.05 -9.09 9.28
CA LYS A 77 3.13 -9.79 7.99
C LYS A 77 1.86 -9.57 7.17
N VAL A 78 2.03 -9.48 5.85
CA VAL A 78 0.93 -9.35 4.88
C VAL A 78 0.78 -10.69 4.14
N CYS A 79 -0.43 -11.23 4.03
CA CYS A 79 -0.65 -12.46 3.28
C CYS A 79 -0.67 -12.23 1.76
N SER A 80 -0.41 -13.28 0.97
CA SER A 80 -0.31 -13.22 -0.48
C SER A 80 -1.56 -12.70 -1.19
N LYS A 81 -2.74 -12.79 -0.57
CA LYS A 81 -4.03 -12.28 -1.10
C LYS A 81 -4.02 -10.77 -1.41
N HIS A 82 -3.06 -10.03 -0.84
CA HIS A 82 -2.95 -8.58 -1.06
C HIS A 82 -2.03 -8.19 -2.23
N PHE A 83 -1.51 -9.19 -2.94
CA PHE A 83 -0.64 -9.03 -4.11
C PHE A 83 -1.23 -9.78 -5.29
N THR A 84 -0.90 -9.33 -6.49
CA THR A 84 -1.26 -10.04 -7.73
C THR A 84 -0.24 -11.12 -8.03
N ASP A 85 -0.59 -12.14 -8.82
CA ASP A 85 0.36 -13.21 -9.16
C ASP A 85 1.58 -12.70 -9.94
N SER A 86 1.42 -11.63 -10.72
CA SER A 86 2.51 -10.94 -11.41
C SER A 86 3.52 -10.27 -10.48
N ASP A 87 3.17 -10.03 -9.22
CA ASP A 87 4.06 -9.40 -8.24
C ASP A 87 5.09 -10.38 -7.65
N PHE A 88 4.90 -11.69 -7.89
CA PHE A 88 5.78 -12.72 -7.37
C PHE A 88 6.90 -13.06 -8.35
N LEU A 89 8.05 -13.42 -7.79
CA LEU A 89 9.14 -14.05 -8.53
C LEU A 89 8.78 -15.51 -8.81
N GLU A 90 9.13 -15.97 -10.00
CA GLU A 90 9.06 -17.39 -10.36
C GLU A 90 10.07 -18.19 -9.52
N GLY A 91 9.61 -19.30 -8.94
CA GLY A 91 10.47 -20.19 -8.16
C GLY A 91 9.72 -21.00 -7.10
N LYS A 92 10.47 -21.88 -6.42
CA LYS A 92 9.93 -22.82 -5.42
C LYS A 92 9.31 -22.13 -4.20
N ARG A 93 9.77 -20.93 -3.85
CA ARG A 93 9.23 -20.12 -2.75
C ARG A 93 8.54 -18.88 -3.32
N ARG A 94 7.30 -18.62 -2.91
CA ARG A 94 6.56 -17.40 -3.24
C ARG A 94 7.26 -16.20 -2.61
N ARG A 95 8.07 -15.48 -3.38
CA ARG A 95 8.77 -14.25 -2.97
C ARG A 95 8.26 -13.09 -3.79
N LEU A 96 8.11 -11.92 -3.17
CA LEU A 96 7.73 -10.70 -3.89
C LEU A 96 8.91 -10.17 -4.70
N LYS A 97 8.62 -9.59 -5.86
CA LYS A 97 9.57 -8.77 -6.63
C LYS A 97 9.99 -7.55 -5.79
N LYS A 98 11.13 -6.94 -6.13
CA LYS A 98 11.61 -5.73 -5.45
C LYS A 98 10.66 -4.56 -5.73
N GLY A 99 10.38 -3.74 -4.71
CA GLY A 99 9.56 -2.54 -4.85
C GLY A 99 8.05 -2.77 -4.93
N ILE A 100 7.58 -4.01 -4.80
CA ILE A 100 6.15 -4.30 -4.81
C ILE A 100 5.48 -3.77 -3.54
N VAL A 101 4.26 -3.26 -3.72
CA VAL A 101 3.38 -2.79 -2.64
C VAL A 101 2.03 -3.53 -2.71
N PRO A 102 1.36 -3.76 -1.57
CA PRO A 102 0.04 -4.40 -1.58
C PRO A 102 -0.96 -3.53 -2.33
N SER A 103 -1.70 -4.15 -3.23
CA SER A 103 -2.62 -3.48 -4.16
C SER A 103 -4.04 -4.05 -4.09
N VAL A 104 -4.20 -5.27 -3.59
CA VAL A 104 -5.48 -5.98 -3.54
C VAL A 104 -6.07 -5.91 -2.14
N PHE A 105 -7.26 -5.31 -2.01
CA PHE A 105 -7.96 -5.13 -0.72
C PHE A 105 -9.45 -5.50 -0.86
N ALA A 106 -9.73 -6.76 -1.20
CA ALA A 106 -11.09 -7.24 -1.41
C ALA A 106 -11.95 -7.19 -0.13
N ASP A 107 -11.31 -7.34 1.05
CA ASP A 107 -11.99 -7.30 2.36
C ASP A 107 -12.39 -5.88 2.79
N TYR A 108 -11.98 -4.84 2.06
CA TYR A 108 -12.28 -3.45 2.43
C TYR A 108 -13.68 -3.06 1.97
N PRO A 109 -14.48 -2.40 2.83
CA PRO A 109 -15.77 -1.87 2.42
C PRO A 109 -15.57 -0.78 1.36
N PRO A 110 -16.59 -0.49 0.52
CA PRO A 110 -16.46 0.41 -0.64
C PRO A 110 -15.86 1.78 -0.32
N TYR A 111 -16.12 2.33 0.87
CA TYR A 111 -15.59 3.62 1.31
C TYR A 111 -14.10 3.59 1.70
N MET A 112 -13.54 2.43 2.02
CA MET A 112 -12.11 2.23 2.30
C MET A 112 -11.33 1.75 1.07
N GLN A 113 -11.99 1.31 0.02
CA GLN A 113 -11.28 0.93 -1.19
C GLN A 113 -10.54 2.15 -1.78
N PRO A 114 -9.33 1.96 -2.34
CA PRO A 114 -8.67 3.02 -3.07
C PRO A 114 -9.65 3.53 -4.12
N ARG A 115 -9.92 4.84 -4.13
CA ARG A 115 -10.66 5.44 -5.25
C ARG A 115 -9.85 5.09 -6.49
N THR A 116 -10.33 4.13 -7.28
CA THR A 116 -9.82 3.93 -8.63
C THR A 116 -9.94 5.32 -9.25
N LEU A 117 -8.82 5.93 -9.63
CA LEU A 117 -8.87 7.04 -10.55
C LEU A 117 -9.44 6.42 -11.81
N LYS A 118 -10.77 6.37 -11.91
CA LYS A 118 -11.46 6.12 -13.16
C LYS A 118 -10.85 7.17 -14.06
N GLU A 119 -10.01 6.75 -15.01
CA GLU A 119 -9.34 7.63 -15.94
C GLU A 119 -10.34 8.70 -16.32
N ARG A 120 -10.04 9.94 -15.91
CA ARG A 120 -10.92 11.06 -16.20
C ARG A 120 -11.00 11.09 -17.71
N ASN A 121 -12.12 10.62 -18.27
CA ASN A 121 -12.29 10.43 -19.72
C ASN A 121 -11.75 11.69 -20.41
N SER A 122 -10.73 11.50 -21.24
CA SER A 122 -10.01 12.58 -21.93
C SER A 122 -10.97 13.46 -22.74
N GLU A 123 -12.11 12.89 -23.15
CA GLU A 123 -13.20 13.56 -23.82
C GLU A 123 -13.92 14.60 -22.94
N THR A 124 -14.08 14.35 -21.63
CA THR A 124 -14.71 15.29 -20.70
C THR A 124 -13.80 16.48 -20.39
N ILE A 125 -12.49 16.28 -20.38
CA ILE A 125 -11.50 17.36 -20.26
C ILE A 125 -11.54 18.24 -21.50
N ARG A 126 -11.53 17.63 -22.71
CA ARG A 126 -11.63 18.36 -23.98
C ARG A 126 -12.92 19.19 -24.09
N LYS A 127 -14.06 18.63 -23.68
CA LYS A 127 -15.36 19.33 -23.70
C LYS A 127 -15.38 20.57 -22.80
N ARG A 128 -14.76 20.52 -21.62
CA ARG A 128 -14.70 21.68 -20.71
C ARG A 128 -13.86 22.81 -21.28
N SER A 129 -12.69 22.50 -21.83
CA SER A 129 -11.82 23.51 -22.44
C SER A 129 -12.46 24.20 -23.67
N ALA A 130 -13.25 23.47 -24.46
CA ALA A 130 -13.94 24.03 -25.62
C ALA A 130 -15.05 25.03 -25.25
N LEU A 131 -15.79 24.79 -24.15
CA LEU A 131 -16.86 25.68 -23.68
C LEU A 131 -16.32 26.99 -23.09
N GLU A 132 -15.15 26.93 -22.44
CA GLU A 132 -14.51 28.11 -21.84
C GLU A 132 -13.98 29.08 -22.89
N SER A 133 -13.50 28.56 -24.03
CA SER A 133 -13.11 29.39 -25.18
C SER A 133 -14.28 30.12 -25.85
N GLN A 134 -15.52 29.64 -25.68
CA GLN A 134 -16.71 30.27 -26.27
C GLN A 134 -17.29 31.39 -25.38
N HIS A 135 -17.12 31.32 -24.07
CA HIS A 135 -17.70 32.30 -23.14
C HIS A 135 -17.03 33.69 -23.17
N SER A 136 -15.80 33.79 -23.68
CA SER A 136 -15.02 35.05 -23.65
C SER A 136 -15.32 36.01 -24.81
N GLN A 137 -16.20 35.66 -25.76
CA GLN A 137 -16.52 36.50 -26.93
C GLN A 137 -17.90 37.19 -26.83
N ASP A 138 -18.75 36.81 -25.87
CA ASP A 138 -20.13 37.30 -25.72
C ASP A 138 -20.33 38.23 -24.51
N GLU A 139 -19.31 38.96 -24.05
CA GLU A 139 -19.48 39.98 -23.00
C GLU A 139 -20.36 41.13 -23.54
N PRO A 140 -21.58 41.35 -23.04
CA PRO A 140 -22.45 42.40 -23.54
C PRO A 140 -22.00 43.74 -22.92
N THR A 141 -21.35 44.60 -23.71
CA THR A 141 -21.07 45.98 -23.31
C THR A 141 -22.38 46.71 -23.01
N LYS A 142 -22.74 46.76 -21.73
CA LYS A 142 -23.95 47.44 -21.22
C LYS A 142 -23.72 48.95 -21.30
N LYS A 143 -24.02 49.55 -22.47
CA LYS A 143 -24.10 51.02 -22.62
C LYS A 143 -25.17 51.56 -21.68
N ARG A 144 -24.75 52.18 -20.57
CA ARG A 144 -25.65 52.99 -19.72
C ARG A 144 -26.17 54.15 -20.57
N LYS A 145 -27.50 54.23 -20.72
CA LYS A 145 -28.18 55.29 -21.46
C LYS A 145 -28.73 56.32 -20.47
N ARG A 146 -28.29 57.56 -20.68
CA ARG A 146 -28.65 58.84 -20.06
C ARG A 146 -28.28 59.05 -18.59
#